data_AF-A0A432RX98-F1
#
_entry.id   AF-A0A432RX98-F1
#
_cell.length_a   1.000
_cell.length_b   1.000
_cell.length_c   1.000
_cell.angle_alpha   90.00
_cell.angle_beta   90.00
_cell.angle_gamma   90.00
#
_symmetry.space_group_name_H-M   'P 1'
#
loop_
_entity.id
_entity.type
_entity.pdbx_description
1 polymer ?
#
loop_
_entity_poly.entity_id
_entity_poly.type
_entity_poly.pdbx_seq_one_letter_code
_entity_poly.pdbx_strand_id
1 'polypeptide(L)'
;MIFFSSLFANKYLNSLREKVNMIPLKEDTMLSEAAQNHSNFMAVNNIFSHYENKDDPYFTGVKPGDRAVYVGYNSRLIIENISYNENSIKESIDDLFNSVYHRVGFLDMSINRIGIGVYKKFYTYDMANSYLNEICEIDKNSYKVGSFIYNICVNRDKEISEKEFDNLKYKIMKQNPEIVLWPPPNAENIKPLFNGEIPNPLKGKKRGGYPVSIIFNPYYFKNPPKLLEFRINGVEATFINKTTDINHKLNEYQFFLIPLKRLEWGKKYYVFFTYEQNGNYYSENWSFTTQKLKNLITIIDKNKITLKEGEYYFYFPKKDINTIKYIYTTNLRIQPT
;
A
#
# COMPACT_ATOMS: atom_id res chain seq x y z
N MET A 1 -6.68 -25.06 7.01
CA MET A 1 -5.64 -24.12 7.50
C MET A 1 -5.68 -22.76 6.79
N ILE A 2 -6.19 -22.66 5.55
CA ILE A 2 -6.27 -21.42 4.73
C ILE A 2 -7.22 -20.35 5.32
N PHE A 3 -8.39 -20.75 5.82
CA PHE A 3 -9.37 -19.82 6.42
C PHE A 3 -8.88 -19.07 7.67
N PHE A 4 -7.96 -19.66 8.45
CA PHE A 4 -7.44 -19.00 9.65
C PHE A 4 -6.40 -17.91 9.32
N SER A 5 -5.69 -18.04 8.20
CA SER A 5 -4.70 -17.03 7.78
C SER A 5 -5.33 -15.79 7.15
N SER A 6 -6.44 -15.91 6.42
CA SER A 6 -7.14 -14.76 5.81
C SER A 6 -7.77 -13.86 6.87
N LEU A 7 -8.48 -14.45 7.85
CA LEU A 7 -9.15 -13.70 8.91
C LEU A 7 -8.15 -12.90 9.76
N PHE A 8 -7.01 -13.50 10.11
CA PHE A 8 -5.95 -12.80 10.82
C PHE A 8 -5.37 -11.64 9.99
N ALA A 9 -5.18 -11.86 8.69
CA ALA A 9 -4.65 -10.84 7.79
C ALA A 9 -5.60 -9.65 7.64
N ASN A 10 -6.89 -9.90 7.41
CA ASN A 10 -7.87 -8.83 7.30
C ASN A 10 -7.99 -8.06 8.62
N LYS A 11 -7.97 -8.75 9.77
CA LYS A 11 -7.96 -8.09 11.08
C LYS A 11 -6.73 -7.19 11.26
N TYR A 12 -5.54 -7.65 10.87
CA TYR A 12 -4.33 -6.84 10.96
C TYR A 12 -4.38 -5.61 10.03
N LEU A 13 -4.77 -5.81 8.77
CA LEU A 13 -4.94 -4.72 7.80
C LEU A 13 -5.96 -3.69 8.30
N ASN A 14 -7.10 -4.13 8.80
CA ASN A 14 -8.13 -3.25 9.37
C ASN A 14 -7.62 -2.49 10.60
N SER A 15 -6.79 -3.11 11.45
CA SER A 15 -6.16 -2.39 12.56
C SER A 15 -5.24 -1.25 12.09
N LEU A 16 -4.68 -1.33 10.88
CA LEU A 16 -3.89 -0.25 10.28
C LEU A 16 -4.78 0.84 9.68
N ARG A 17 -5.90 0.47 9.04
CA ARG A 17 -6.91 1.42 8.55
C ARG A 17 -7.58 2.19 9.69
N GLU A 18 -7.89 1.53 10.79
CA GLU A 18 -8.49 2.15 11.99
C GLU A 18 -7.57 3.19 12.63
N LYS A 19 -6.24 3.00 12.59
CA LYS A 19 -5.27 4.00 13.10
C LYS A 19 -5.32 5.33 12.36
N VAL A 20 -5.86 5.35 11.15
CA VAL A 20 -6.11 6.56 10.36
C VAL A 20 -7.60 6.83 10.21
N ASN A 21 -8.43 6.33 11.12
CA ASN A 21 -9.87 6.53 11.19
C ASN A 21 -10.66 6.06 9.95
N MET A 22 -10.08 5.18 9.13
CA MET A 22 -10.78 4.60 7.98
C MET A 22 -11.66 3.44 8.40
N ILE A 23 -12.75 3.21 7.65
CA ILE A 23 -13.62 2.06 7.87
C ILE A 23 -12.86 0.74 7.62
N PRO A 24 -13.19 -0.34 8.34
CA PRO A 24 -12.66 -1.66 8.06
C PRO A 24 -13.21 -2.21 6.73
N LEU A 25 -12.40 -2.99 6.02
CA LEU A 25 -12.81 -3.77 4.86
C LEU A 25 -13.46 -5.08 5.33
N LYS A 26 -14.65 -5.38 4.79
CA LYS A 26 -15.34 -6.64 5.07
C LYS A 26 -14.84 -7.71 4.10
N GLU A 27 -14.60 -8.93 4.61
CA GLU A 27 -14.24 -10.05 3.75
C GLU A 27 -15.35 -10.36 2.76
N ASP A 28 -14.96 -10.67 1.52
CA ASP A 28 -15.83 -11.13 0.45
C ASP A 28 -15.34 -12.51 -0.03
N THR A 29 -16.24 -13.49 -0.08
CA THR A 29 -15.86 -14.88 -0.40
C THR A 29 -15.48 -15.05 -1.86
N MET A 30 -16.12 -14.34 -2.79
CA MET A 30 -15.78 -14.38 -4.21
C MET A 30 -14.41 -13.74 -4.44
N LEU A 31 -14.16 -12.56 -3.86
CA LEU A 31 -12.83 -11.93 -3.97
C LEU A 31 -11.73 -12.79 -3.35
N SER A 32 -12.04 -13.51 -2.26
CA SER A 32 -11.06 -14.40 -1.61
C SER A 32 -10.73 -15.60 -2.51
N GLU A 33 -11.72 -16.12 -3.23
CA GLU A 33 -11.50 -17.17 -4.23
C GLU A 33 -10.66 -16.68 -5.41
N ALA A 34 -10.97 -15.50 -5.97
CA ALA A 34 -10.17 -14.88 -7.03
C ALA A 34 -8.71 -14.67 -6.60
N ALA A 35 -8.51 -14.08 -5.43
CA ALA A 35 -7.17 -13.84 -4.88
C ALA A 35 -6.41 -15.16 -4.63
N GLN A 36 -7.09 -16.19 -4.11
CA GLN A 36 -6.48 -17.50 -3.87
C GLN A 36 -6.10 -18.19 -5.18
N ASN A 37 -6.97 -18.13 -6.20
CA ASN A 37 -6.68 -18.67 -7.53
C ASN A 37 -5.44 -17.99 -8.13
N HIS A 38 -5.32 -16.66 -7.99
CA HIS A 38 -4.17 -15.94 -8.50
C HIS A 38 -2.87 -16.25 -7.73
N SER A 39 -2.94 -16.40 -6.41
CA SER A 39 -1.79 -16.87 -5.62
C SER A 39 -1.37 -18.29 -6.01
N ASN A 40 -2.32 -19.18 -6.32
CA ASN A 40 -2.03 -20.52 -6.83
C ASN A 40 -1.37 -20.46 -8.21
N PHE A 41 -1.92 -19.65 -9.11
CA PHE A 41 -1.40 -19.42 -10.46
C PHE A 41 0.06 -18.94 -10.42
N MET A 42 0.35 -17.88 -9.66
CA MET A 42 1.71 -17.35 -9.52
C MET A 42 2.71 -18.41 -9.00
N ALA A 43 2.29 -19.19 -8.01
CA ALA A 43 3.16 -20.20 -7.39
C ALA A 43 3.38 -21.44 -8.26
N VAL A 44 2.39 -21.90 -9.02
CA VAL A 44 2.52 -23.05 -9.92
C VAL A 44 3.39 -22.69 -11.11
N ASN A 45 3.25 -21.48 -11.62
CA ASN A 45 3.99 -21.02 -12.79
C ASN A 45 5.33 -20.33 -12.44
N ASN A 46 5.63 -20.15 -11.14
CA ASN A 46 6.84 -19.51 -10.64
C ASN A 46 7.07 -18.10 -11.23
N ILE A 47 6.00 -17.29 -11.25
CA ILE A 47 5.98 -15.93 -11.77
C ILE A 47 5.39 -14.96 -10.74
N PHE A 48 5.83 -13.70 -10.77
CA PHE A 48 5.28 -12.62 -9.96
C PHE A 48 4.74 -11.53 -10.88
N SER A 49 3.41 -11.48 -11.04
CA SER A 49 2.75 -10.64 -12.04
C SER A 49 1.29 -10.43 -11.65
N HIS A 50 0.78 -9.22 -11.86
CA HIS A 50 -0.67 -8.92 -11.77
C HIS A 50 -1.48 -9.57 -12.91
N TYR A 51 -0.80 -10.04 -13.95
CA TYR A 51 -1.41 -10.59 -15.16
C TYR A 51 -1.18 -12.09 -15.27
N GLU A 52 -2.23 -12.81 -15.68
CA GLU A 52 -2.15 -14.22 -16.03
C GLU A 52 -2.07 -14.41 -17.54
N ASN A 53 -1.32 -15.43 -17.97
CA ASN A 53 -1.28 -15.87 -19.35
C ASN A 53 -2.29 -17.01 -19.56
N LYS A 54 -3.07 -16.94 -20.63
CA LYS A 54 -4.15 -17.91 -20.94
C LYS A 54 -3.65 -19.35 -21.15
N ASP A 55 -2.39 -19.49 -21.56
CA ASP A 55 -1.80 -20.78 -21.93
C ASP A 55 -1.13 -21.46 -20.71
N ASP A 56 -1.00 -20.73 -19.59
CA ASP A 56 -0.37 -21.24 -18.37
C ASP A 56 -1.40 -22.01 -17.50
N PRO A 57 -0.98 -23.10 -16.81
CA PRO A 57 -1.83 -23.80 -15.84
C PRO A 57 -2.44 -22.88 -14.79
N TYR A 58 -3.62 -23.24 -14.29
CA TYR A 58 -4.38 -22.47 -13.29
C TYR A 58 -4.88 -21.09 -13.76
N PHE A 59 -4.87 -20.81 -15.07
CA PHE A 59 -5.45 -19.59 -15.62
C PHE A 59 -6.93 -19.44 -15.27
N THR A 60 -7.28 -18.27 -14.75
CA THR A 60 -8.66 -17.86 -14.41
C THR A 60 -9.03 -16.51 -15.04
N GLY A 61 -8.05 -15.68 -15.41
CA GLY A 61 -8.30 -14.42 -16.10
C GLY A 61 -7.08 -13.52 -16.18
N VAL A 62 -6.94 -12.79 -17.30
CA VAL A 62 -5.74 -11.99 -17.58
C VAL A 62 -5.55 -10.87 -16.55
N LYS A 63 -6.61 -10.12 -16.21
CA LYS A 63 -6.54 -9.01 -15.24
C LYS A 63 -7.27 -9.37 -13.93
N PRO A 64 -7.03 -8.65 -12.82
CA PRO A 64 -7.77 -8.85 -11.57
C PRO A 64 -9.29 -8.86 -11.75
N GLY A 65 -9.82 -7.91 -12.55
CA GLY A 65 -11.25 -7.86 -12.87
C GLY A 65 -11.78 -9.00 -13.76
N ASP A 66 -10.92 -9.66 -14.54
CA ASP A 66 -11.30 -10.86 -15.28
C ASP A 66 -11.38 -12.07 -14.35
N ARG A 67 -10.42 -12.20 -13.42
CA ARG A 67 -10.38 -13.24 -12.39
C ARG A 67 -11.54 -13.14 -11.41
N ALA A 68 -11.90 -11.92 -11.00
CA ALA A 68 -13.07 -11.69 -10.16
C ALA A 68 -14.36 -12.14 -10.86
N VAL A 69 -14.51 -11.84 -12.16
CA VAL A 69 -15.66 -12.32 -12.95
C VAL A 69 -15.67 -13.83 -13.12
N TYR A 70 -14.51 -14.47 -13.27
CA TYR A 70 -14.41 -15.93 -13.38
C TYR A 70 -15.03 -16.66 -12.18
N VAL A 71 -14.91 -16.10 -10.97
CA VAL A 71 -15.51 -16.64 -9.73
C VAL A 71 -16.91 -16.08 -9.42
N GLY A 72 -17.52 -15.37 -10.36
CA GLY A 72 -18.89 -14.86 -10.25
C GLY A 72 -19.05 -13.47 -9.64
N TYR A 73 -17.95 -12.73 -9.39
CA TYR A 73 -18.04 -11.33 -8.98
C TYR A 73 -18.43 -10.45 -10.17
N ASN A 74 -19.45 -9.59 -10.02
CA ASN A 74 -20.07 -8.91 -11.16
C ASN A 74 -19.31 -7.65 -11.63
N SER A 75 -18.56 -7.00 -10.73
CA SER A 75 -17.73 -5.84 -11.08
C SER A 75 -16.31 -6.25 -11.47
N ARG A 76 -15.77 -5.57 -12.49
CA ARG A 76 -14.37 -5.70 -12.93
C ARG A 76 -13.43 -4.70 -12.25
N LEU A 77 -13.97 -3.80 -11.42
CA LEU A 77 -13.20 -2.77 -10.73
C LEU A 77 -12.59 -3.33 -9.46
N ILE A 78 -11.43 -3.95 -9.64
CA ILE A 78 -10.64 -4.56 -8.58
C ILE A 78 -9.34 -3.78 -8.42
N ILE A 79 -9.05 -3.35 -7.18
CA ILE A 79 -7.74 -2.87 -6.77
C ILE A 79 -7.00 -4.10 -6.22
N GLU A 80 -5.90 -4.48 -6.87
CA GLU A 80 -5.08 -5.61 -6.44
C GLU A 80 -3.74 -5.15 -5.87
N ASN A 81 -3.41 -5.68 -4.69
CA ASN A 81 -2.03 -5.70 -4.22
C ASN A 81 -1.51 -7.14 -4.23
N ILE A 82 -0.27 -7.34 -4.65
CA ILE A 82 0.44 -8.62 -4.55
C ILE A 82 1.80 -8.44 -3.92
N SER A 83 2.27 -9.46 -3.21
CA SER A 83 3.65 -9.53 -2.68
C SER A 83 4.16 -10.96 -2.72
N TYR A 84 5.46 -11.11 -2.56
CA TYR A 84 6.14 -12.39 -2.69
C TYR A 84 7.36 -12.50 -1.77
N ASN A 85 7.50 -13.68 -1.17
CA ASN A 85 8.66 -14.15 -0.39
C ASN A 85 8.78 -13.59 1.04
N GLU A 86 7.81 -12.80 1.51
CA GLU A 86 7.71 -12.44 2.92
C GLU A 86 7.51 -13.68 3.79
N ASN A 87 7.95 -13.63 5.05
CA ASN A 87 7.89 -14.78 5.96
C ASN A 87 6.53 -14.91 6.65
N SER A 88 5.73 -13.86 6.60
CA SER A 88 4.39 -13.84 7.18
C SER A 88 3.48 -12.88 6.43
N ILE A 89 2.18 -13.12 6.52
CA ILE A 89 1.20 -12.20 5.96
C ILE A 89 1.24 -10.81 6.59
N LYS A 90 1.65 -10.72 7.87
CA LYS A 90 1.88 -9.45 8.55
C LYS A 90 3.02 -8.68 7.89
N GLU A 91 4.13 -9.35 7.61
CA GLU A 91 5.30 -8.76 6.94
C GLU A 91 4.94 -8.30 5.53
N SER A 92 4.20 -9.11 4.77
CA SER A 92 3.61 -8.72 3.48
C SER A 92 2.80 -7.42 3.58
N ILE A 93 1.83 -7.34 4.50
CA ILE A 93 1.02 -6.14 4.69
C ILE A 93 1.91 -4.95 5.06
N ASP A 94 2.87 -5.13 5.97
CA ASP A 94 3.78 -4.06 6.39
C ASP A 94 4.64 -3.52 5.24
N ASP A 95 5.11 -4.40 4.35
CA ASP A 95 5.93 -4.03 3.18
C ASP A 95 5.10 -3.35 2.09
N LEU A 96 3.87 -3.81 1.86
CA LEU A 96 2.94 -3.13 0.97
C LEU A 96 2.55 -1.73 1.50
N PHE A 97 2.33 -1.56 2.80
CA PHE A 97 2.15 -0.25 3.43
C PHE A 97 3.41 0.62 3.41
N ASN A 98 4.61 0.03 3.35
CA ASN A 98 5.86 0.76 3.19
C ASN A 98 6.01 1.35 1.78
N SER A 99 5.29 0.81 0.80
CA SER A 99 5.32 1.28 -0.59
C SER A 99 4.42 2.50 -0.85
N VAL A 100 4.49 3.07 -2.05
CA VAL A 100 3.68 4.23 -2.47
C VAL A 100 2.34 3.77 -3.03
N TYR A 101 2.35 3.00 -4.11
CA TYR A 101 1.16 2.64 -4.87
C TYR A 101 0.34 1.56 -4.15
N HIS A 102 0.98 0.56 -3.55
CA HIS A 102 0.22 -0.46 -2.82
C HIS A 102 -0.41 0.10 -1.54
N ARG A 103 0.24 1.07 -0.89
CA ARG A 103 -0.36 1.83 0.23
C ARG A 103 -1.60 2.57 -0.23
N VAL A 104 -1.53 3.24 -1.38
CA VAL A 104 -2.71 3.90 -1.97
C VAL A 104 -3.84 2.88 -2.18
N GLY A 105 -3.55 1.67 -2.66
CA GLY A 105 -4.55 0.61 -2.81
C GLY A 105 -5.22 0.23 -1.48
N PHE A 106 -4.43 -0.02 -0.43
CA PHE A 106 -4.97 -0.36 0.90
C PHE A 106 -5.70 0.79 1.60
N LEU A 107 -5.40 2.04 1.24
CA LEU A 107 -6.01 3.25 1.79
C LEU A 107 -7.02 3.90 0.83
N ASP A 108 -7.44 3.19 -0.22
CA ASP A 108 -8.48 3.71 -1.11
C ASP A 108 -9.79 3.89 -0.32
N MET A 109 -10.37 5.09 -0.42
CA MET A 109 -11.56 5.49 0.35
C MET A 109 -12.86 5.06 -0.31
N SER A 110 -12.79 4.46 -1.50
CA SER A 110 -13.95 4.02 -2.28
C SER A 110 -14.23 2.52 -2.17
N ILE A 111 -13.39 1.76 -1.44
CA ILE A 111 -13.51 0.31 -1.24
C ILE A 111 -14.06 -0.03 0.16
N ASN A 112 -14.81 -1.12 0.25
CA ASN A 112 -15.36 -1.67 1.50
C ASN A 112 -15.37 -3.21 1.54
N ARG A 113 -14.76 -3.85 0.53
CA ARG A 113 -14.62 -5.30 0.41
C ARG A 113 -13.17 -5.68 0.17
N ILE A 114 -12.79 -6.85 0.67
CA ILE A 114 -11.47 -7.44 0.44
C ILE A 114 -11.57 -8.97 0.36
N GLY A 115 -10.81 -9.56 -0.55
CA GLY A 115 -10.47 -10.97 -0.58
C GLY A 115 -8.98 -11.16 -0.42
N ILE A 116 -8.57 -12.22 0.28
CA ILE A 116 -7.15 -12.48 0.56
C ILE A 116 -6.82 -13.93 0.19
N GLY A 117 -5.86 -14.08 -0.71
CA GLY A 117 -5.30 -15.35 -1.15
C GLY A 117 -3.86 -15.50 -0.71
N VAL A 118 -3.49 -16.71 -0.28
CA VAL A 118 -2.10 -17.02 0.10
C VAL A 118 -1.71 -18.41 -0.35
N TYR A 119 -0.61 -18.54 -1.07
CA TYR A 119 -0.04 -19.84 -1.41
C TYR A 119 1.46 -19.77 -1.66
N LYS A 120 2.25 -20.65 -1.03
CA LYS A 120 3.73 -20.72 -1.16
C LYS A 120 4.44 -19.34 -1.11
N LYS A 121 4.06 -18.49 -0.15
CA LYS A 121 4.55 -17.10 0.02
C LYS A 121 4.22 -16.12 -1.11
N PHE A 122 3.29 -16.46 -2.00
CA PHE A 122 2.57 -15.48 -2.80
C PHE A 122 1.35 -15.01 -2.01
N TYR A 123 1.17 -13.69 -1.96
CA TYR A 123 0.04 -13.06 -1.29
C TYR A 123 -0.70 -12.20 -2.29
N THR A 124 -2.01 -12.33 -2.35
CA THR A 124 -2.90 -11.52 -3.20
C THR A 124 -4.00 -10.90 -2.35
N TYR A 125 -4.25 -9.61 -2.56
CA TYR A 125 -5.29 -8.83 -1.90
C TYR A 125 -6.15 -8.14 -2.95
N ASP A 126 -7.35 -8.68 -3.18
CA ASP A 126 -8.31 -8.11 -4.12
C ASP A 126 -9.33 -7.26 -3.36
N MET A 127 -9.41 -5.97 -3.68
CA MET A 127 -10.26 -5.02 -2.99
C MET A 127 -11.25 -4.38 -3.95
N ALA A 128 -12.47 -4.16 -3.47
CA ALA A 128 -13.55 -3.65 -4.30
C ALA A 128 -14.57 -2.80 -3.54
N ASN A 129 -15.46 -2.18 -4.32
CA ASN A 129 -16.63 -1.45 -3.85
C ASN A 129 -17.87 -2.34 -4.02
N SER A 130 -18.54 -2.69 -2.93
CA SER A 130 -19.71 -3.57 -2.97
C SER A 130 -20.89 -2.98 -3.75
N TYR A 131 -21.09 -1.66 -3.68
CA TYR A 131 -22.18 -0.99 -4.40
C TYR A 131 -21.95 -1.00 -5.92
N LEU A 132 -20.70 -0.92 -6.35
CA LEU A 132 -20.35 -1.08 -7.77
C LEU A 132 -20.49 -2.53 -8.24
N ASN A 133 -20.34 -3.51 -7.34
CA ASN A 133 -20.68 -4.90 -7.65
C ASN A 133 -22.20 -5.11 -7.79
N GLU A 134 -22.97 -4.63 -6.82
CA GLU A 134 -24.44 -4.74 -6.80
C GLU A 134 -25.09 -4.09 -8.02
N ILE A 135 -24.64 -2.89 -8.44
CA ILE A 135 -25.20 -2.24 -9.63
C ILE A 135 -24.95 -3.05 -10.90
N CYS A 136 -23.87 -3.84 -10.96
CA CYS A 136 -23.58 -4.71 -12.10
C CYS A 136 -24.57 -5.89 -12.24
N GLU A 137 -25.29 -6.27 -11.17
CA GLU A 137 -26.34 -7.30 -11.20
C GLU A 137 -27.70 -6.78 -11.68
N ILE A 138 -27.95 -5.48 -11.50
CA ILE A 138 -29.27 -4.91 -11.75
C ILE A 138 -29.49 -4.65 -13.25
N ASP A 139 -30.36 -5.41 -13.91
CA ASP A 139 -30.81 -5.10 -15.27
C ASP A 139 -31.76 -3.91 -15.25
N LYS A 140 -31.21 -2.70 -15.39
CA LYS A 140 -31.97 -1.48 -15.60
C LYS A 140 -31.43 -0.74 -16.82
N ASN A 141 -32.15 -0.84 -17.93
CA ASN A 141 -32.03 0.11 -19.02
C ASN A 141 -32.66 1.41 -18.55
N SER A 142 -31.85 2.40 -18.17
CA SER A 142 -32.35 3.75 -18.00
C SER A 142 -31.86 4.61 -19.15
N TYR A 143 -32.77 4.98 -20.05
CA TYR A 143 -32.56 6.06 -21.00
C TYR A 143 -32.27 7.33 -20.20
N LYS A 144 -31.00 7.76 -20.20
CA LYS A 144 -30.58 9.01 -19.57
C LYS A 144 -29.69 9.76 -20.53
N VAL A 145 -29.78 11.09 -20.48
CA VAL A 145 -28.87 11.99 -21.18
C VAL A 145 -27.68 12.25 -20.27
N GLY A 146 -26.44 12.10 -20.77
CA GLY A 146 -25.22 12.37 -20.00
C GLY A 146 -24.04 11.51 -20.42
N SER A 147 -22.95 11.58 -19.64
CA SER A 147 -21.76 10.74 -19.81
C SER A 147 -21.93 9.38 -19.11
N PHE A 148 -21.44 8.33 -19.76
CA PHE A 148 -21.58 6.95 -19.33
C PHE A 148 -20.23 6.24 -19.22
N ILE A 149 -20.14 5.32 -18.26
CA ILE A 149 -19.02 4.44 -18.02
C ILE A 149 -19.40 3.03 -18.47
N TYR A 150 -18.48 2.40 -19.22
CA TYR A 150 -18.61 1.07 -19.82
C TYR A 150 -17.48 0.15 -19.33
N ASN A 151 -17.55 -1.14 -19.68
CA ASN A 151 -16.49 -2.13 -19.41
C ASN A 151 -16.17 -2.37 -17.92
N ILE A 152 -17.03 -1.92 -17.00
CA ILE A 152 -16.82 -2.09 -15.55
C ILE A 152 -17.58 -3.28 -14.96
N CYS A 153 -18.51 -3.88 -15.69
CA CYS A 153 -19.30 -5.03 -15.26
C CYS A 153 -18.95 -6.31 -16.05
N VAL A 154 -19.45 -7.46 -15.58
CA VAL A 154 -19.39 -8.74 -16.30
C VAL A 154 -19.96 -8.60 -17.71
N ASN A 155 -21.15 -8.01 -17.84
CA ASN A 155 -21.69 -7.48 -19.08
C ASN A 155 -20.95 -6.18 -19.43
N ARG A 156 -20.16 -6.21 -20.49
CA ARG A 156 -19.30 -5.08 -20.90
C ARG A 156 -20.06 -3.91 -21.52
N ASP A 157 -21.24 -4.18 -22.06
CA ASP A 157 -22.12 -3.20 -22.70
C ASP A 157 -23.02 -2.48 -21.69
N LYS A 158 -22.98 -2.89 -20.42
CA LYS A 158 -23.74 -2.26 -19.36
C LYS A 158 -23.26 -0.83 -19.11
N GLU A 159 -24.20 0.09 -19.24
CA GLU A 159 -24.01 1.52 -19.04
C GLU A 159 -24.29 1.93 -17.60
N ILE A 160 -23.36 2.66 -16.99
CA ILE A 160 -23.56 3.32 -15.70
C ILE A 160 -23.23 4.80 -15.87
N SER A 161 -24.21 5.68 -15.58
CA SER A 161 -23.97 7.12 -15.69
C SER A 161 -22.86 7.57 -14.73
N GLU A 162 -22.01 8.51 -15.14
CA GLU A 162 -20.90 9.02 -14.30
C GLU A 162 -21.40 9.51 -12.93
N LYS A 163 -22.53 10.20 -12.89
CA LYS A 163 -23.16 10.67 -11.64
C LYS A 163 -23.53 9.52 -10.71
N GLU A 164 -24.07 8.43 -11.25
CA GLU A 164 -24.42 7.26 -10.44
C GLU A 164 -23.17 6.55 -9.94
N PHE A 165 -22.17 6.38 -10.79
CA PHE A 165 -20.87 5.82 -10.42
C PHE A 165 -20.22 6.57 -9.26
N ASP A 166 -20.15 7.91 -9.35
CA ASP A 166 -19.60 8.76 -8.30
C ASP A 166 -20.42 8.67 -7.01
N ASN A 167 -21.76 8.67 -7.11
CA ASN A 167 -22.63 8.51 -5.94
C ASN A 167 -22.38 7.18 -5.21
N LEU A 168 -22.16 6.08 -5.94
CA LEU A 168 -21.85 4.78 -5.34
C LEU A 168 -20.49 4.77 -4.65
N LYS A 169 -19.48 5.45 -5.20
CA LYS A 169 -18.19 5.67 -4.52
C LYS A 169 -18.34 6.55 -3.27
N TYR A 170 -19.10 7.63 -3.37
CA TYR A 170 -19.33 8.57 -2.28
C TYR A 170 -20.08 7.96 -1.09
N LYS A 171 -20.91 6.92 -1.31
CA LYS A 171 -21.51 6.16 -0.20
C LYS A 171 -20.46 5.61 0.77
N ILE A 172 -19.29 5.22 0.28
CA ILE A 172 -18.19 4.69 1.09
C ILE A 172 -17.24 5.81 1.51
N MET A 173 -16.87 6.70 0.60
CA MET A 173 -15.92 7.78 0.89
C MET A 173 -16.37 8.68 2.05
N LYS A 174 -17.68 8.96 2.18
CA LYS A 174 -18.24 9.77 3.27
C LYS A 174 -18.11 9.15 4.67
N GLN A 175 -17.75 7.88 4.77
CA GLN A 175 -17.55 7.17 6.04
C GLN A 175 -16.07 7.14 6.44
N ASN A 176 -15.18 7.59 5.55
CA ASN A 176 -13.74 7.70 5.77
C ASN A 176 -13.38 9.15 6.13
N PRO A 177 -12.22 9.42 6.74
CA PRO A 177 -11.84 10.76 7.18
C PRO A 177 -11.63 11.72 5.99
N GLU A 178 -11.60 13.01 6.29
CA GLU A 178 -11.33 14.06 5.29
C GLU A 178 -9.89 13.99 4.75
N ILE A 179 -8.93 13.66 5.62
CA ILE A 179 -7.51 13.55 5.29
C ILE A 179 -6.95 12.28 5.96
N VAL A 180 -6.23 11.46 5.20
CA VAL A 180 -5.45 10.33 5.70
C VAL A 180 -3.98 10.70 5.71
N LEU A 181 -3.39 10.68 6.91
CA LEU A 181 -1.97 10.92 7.16
C LEU A 181 -1.26 9.59 7.40
N TRP A 182 -0.14 9.37 6.70
CA TRP A 182 0.67 8.16 6.88
C TRP A 182 2.16 8.49 7.02
N PRO A 183 2.93 7.87 7.95
CA PRO A 183 2.46 6.98 9.02
C PRO A 183 1.37 7.63 9.88
N PRO A 184 0.51 6.84 10.55
CA PRO A 184 -0.54 7.38 11.38
C PRO A 184 0.02 8.37 12.42
N PRO A 185 -0.72 9.42 12.80
CA PRO A 185 -0.29 10.35 13.84
C PRO A 185 0.14 9.61 15.13
N ASN A 186 1.33 9.95 15.61
CA ASN A 186 2.00 9.35 16.77
C ASN A 186 2.31 7.85 16.63
N ALA A 187 2.35 7.31 15.41
CA ALA A 187 2.68 5.91 15.20
C ALA A 187 4.10 5.58 15.68
N GLU A 188 4.26 4.39 16.26
CA GLU A 188 5.54 3.84 16.70
C GLU A 188 5.93 2.63 15.85
N ASN A 189 7.20 2.23 15.96
CA ASN A 189 7.75 1.05 15.30
C ASN A 189 7.67 1.09 13.75
N ILE A 190 7.78 2.28 13.17
CA ILE A 190 7.81 2.46 11.72
C ILE A 190 9.16 1.97 11.16
N LYS A 191 9.14 1.13 10.11
CA LYS A 191 10.38 0.73 9.42
C LYS A 191 11.12 2.00 8.96
N PRO A 192 12.44 2.11 9.08
CA PRO A 192 13.13 3.34 8.68
C PRO A 192 13.46 3.41 7.18
N LEU A 193 13.22 2.33 6.43
CA LEU A 193 13.70 2.11 5.06
C LEU A 193 12.53 1.82 4.12
N PHE A 194 12.54 2.44 2.94
CA PHE A 194 11.80 2.03 1.76
C PHE A 194 12.66 1.09 0.92
N ASN A 195 12.21 -0.14 0.70
CA ASN A 195 12.99 -1.19 0.02
C ASN A 195 12.47 -1.54 -1.39
N GLY A 196 12.12 -0.50 -2.16
CA GLY A 196 11.70 -0.63 -3.54
C GLY A 196 10.22 -0.98 -3.71
N GLU A 197 9.74 -0.77 -4.93
CA GLU A 197 8.36 -1.03 -5.38
C GLU A 197 8.39 -1.27 -6.89
N ILE A 198 7.41 -2.01 -7.40
CA ILE A 198 7.21 -2.19 -8.84
C ILE A 198 5.80 -1.69 -9.19
N PRO A 199 5.67 -0.67 -10.07
CA PRO A 199 6.75 0.11 -10.65
C PRO A 199 7.46 0.98 -9.59
N ASN A 200 8.72 1.35 -9.83
CA ASN A 200 9.50 2.10 -8.83
C ASN A 200 9.16 3.60 -8.87
N PRO A 201 8.71 4.23 -7.78
CA PRO A 201 8.39 5.67 -7.75
C PRO A 201 9.63 6.58 -7.79
N LEU A 202 10.83 6.06 -7.52
CA LEU A 202 12.06 6.83 -7.45
C LEU A 202 12.82 6.84 -8.79
N LYS A 203 13.15 8.03 -9.29
CA LYS A 203 14.03 8.21 -10.46
C LYS A 203 15.45 7.73 -10.14
N GLY A 204 15.89 6.65 -10.77
CA GLY A 204 17.29 6.17 -10.72
C GLY A 204 17.78 5.63 -9.37
N LYS A 205 16.93 5.62 -8.34
CA LYS A 205 17.25 5.07 -7.01
C LYS A 205 16.36 3.88 -6.71
N LYS A 206 16.91 2.83 -6.11
CA LYS A 206 16.14 1.63 -5.73
C LYS A 206 15.58 1.68 -4.30
N ARG A 207 16.09 2.59 -3.46
CA ARG A 207 15.83 2.67 -2.02
C ARG A 207 15.80 4.11 -1.53
N GLY A 208 15.16 4.32 -0.40
CA GLY A 208 15.06 5.59 0.31
C GLY A 208 14.67 5.37 1.78
N GLY A 209 14.39 6.43 2.53
CA GLY A 209 13.73 6.28 3.83
C GLY A 209 12.24 6.01 3.68
N TYR A 210 11.60 5.67 4.80
CA TYR A 210 10.18 5.32 4.83
C TYR A 210 9.31 6.45 4.25
N PRO A 211 8.41 6.17 3.27
CA PRO A 211 7.61 7.20 2.65
C PRO A 211 6.52 7.72 3.58
N VAL A 212 6.33 9.03 3.60
CA VAL A 212 5.26 9.74 4.31
C VAL A 212 4.25 10.22 3.29
N SER A 213 2.95 10.19 3.59
CA SER A 213 1.91 10.61 2.64
C SER A 213 0.74 11.34 3.27
N ILE A 214 0.10 12.15 2.45
CA ILE A 214 -1.16 12.85 2.70
C ILE A 214 -2.10 12.45 1.57
N ILE A 215 -3.26 11.91 1.92
CA ILE A 215 -4.31 11.56 0.97
C ILE A 215 -5.58 12.31 1.37
N PHE A 216 -6.04 13.21 0.51
CA PHE A 216 -7.27 13.95 0.71
C PHE A 216 -8.46 13.18 0.17
N ASN A 217 -9.60 13.26 0.85
CA ASN A 217 -10.81 12.57 0.47
C ASN A 217 -11.63 13.40 -0.54
N PRO A 218 -11.81 12.95 -1.80
CA PRO A 218 -12.55 13.70 -2.80
C PRO A 218 -14.02 13.95 -2.45
N TYR A 219 -14.58 13.19 -1.50
CA TYR A 219 -15.93 13.47 -1.01
C TYR A 219 -16.02 14.83 -0.31
N TYR A 220 -15.03 15.19 0.51
CA TYR A 220 -14.97 16.46 1.25
C TYR A 220 -14.25 17.55 0.46
N PHE A 221 -13.24 17.17 -0.33
CA PHE A 221 -12.45 18.06 -1.18
C PHE A 221 -12.95 17.98 -2.64
N LYS A 222 -14.02 18.71 -2.97
CA LYS A 222 -14.61 18.69 -4.32
C LYS A 222 -13.64 19.14 -5.42
N ASN A 223 -12.77 20.08 -5.09
CA ASN A 223 -11.60 20.42 -5.89
C ASN A 223 -10.36 19.95 -5.14
N PRO A 224 -9.32 19.46 -5.84
CA PRO A 224 -8.10 19.00 -5.22
C PRO A 224 -7.37 20.16 -4.52
N PRO A 225 -6.91 19.96 -3.28
CA PRO A 225 -6.20 21.00 -2.54
C PRO A 225 -4.83 21.27 -3.15
N LYS A 226 -4.40 22.53 -3.09
CA LYS A 226 -3.06 22.94 -3.51
C LYS A 226 -2.10 22.84 -2.32
N LEU A 227 -1.26 21.81 -2.31
CA LEU A 227 -0.21 21.67 -1.31
C LEU A 227 0.86 22.77 -1.52
N LEU A 228 1.13 23.55 -0.46
CA LEU A 228 2.06 24.69 -0.50
C LEU A 228 3.42 24.30 0.10
N GLU A 229 3.40 23.60 1.22
CA GLU A 229 4.58 23.06 1.88
C GLU A 229 4.30 21.64 2.34
N PHE A 230 5.27 20.75 2.20
CA PHE A 230 5.23 19.41 2.78
C PHE A 230 6.66 18.98 3.06
N ARG A 231 6.99 18.77 4.35
CA ARG A 231 8.34 18.41 4.78
C ARG A 231 8.36 17.50 5.99
N ILE A 232 9.49 16.81 6.16
CA ILE A 232 9.86 16.11 7.39
C ILE A 232 11.03 16.90 8.00
N ASN A 233 10.90 17.31 9.26
CA ASN A 233 11.89 18.19 9.90
C ASN A 233 13.29 17.54 9.92
N GLY A 234 14.26 18.25 9.32
CA GLY A 234 15.66 17.82 9.26
C GLY A 234 15.93 16.63 8.31
N VAL A 235 15.01 16.35 7.38
CA VAL A 235 15.14 15.24 6.43
C VAL A 235 14.95 15.74 5.01
N GLU A 236 15.95 15.52 4.17
CA GLU A 236 15.83 15.71 2.72
C GLU A 236 14.97 14.59 2.12
N ALA A 237 13.99 14.98 1.31
CA ALA A 237 13.03 14.05 0.70
C ALA A 237 12.66 14.46 -0.73
N THR A 238 12.31 13.47 -1.55
CA THR A 238 11.70 13.68 -2.86
C THR A 238 10.19 13.81 -2.68
N PHE A 239 9.62 14.88 -3.22
CA PHE A 239 8.17 15.09 -3.28
C PHE A 239 7.57 14.44 -4.52
N ILE A 240 6.53 13.64 -4.33
CA ILE A 240 5.83 12.90 -5.37
C ILE A 240 4.33 13.24 -5.30
N ASN A 241 3.75 13.62 -6.43
CA ASN A 241 2.32 13.89 -6.63
C ASN A 241 1.91 13.44 -8.04
N LYS A 242 0.67 13.71 -8.47
CA LYS A 242 0.17 13.41 -9.83
C LYS A 242 1.11 13.85 -10.97
N THR A 243 1.78 14.99 -10.84
CA THR A 243 2.63 15.56 -11.92
C THR A 243 4.07 15.08 -11.87
N THR A 244 4.61 14.79 -10.69
CA THR A 244 6.00 14.33 -10.51
C THR A 244 6.14 12.81 -10.43
N ASP A 245 5.04 12.08 -10.27
CA ASP A 245 4.98 10.62 -10.33
C ASP A 245 5.30 10.10 -11.73
N ILE A 246 6.45 9.46 -11.86
CA ILE A 246 6.96 8.93 -13.13
C ILE A 246 6.15 7.76 -13.69
N ASN A 247 5.36 7.09 -12.85
CA ASN A 247 4.56 5.95 -13.26
C ASN A 247 3.09 6.32 -13.49
N HIS A 248 2.72 7.59 -13.27
CA HIS A 248 1.37 8.12 -13.48
C HIS A 248 0.28 7.30 -12.76
N LYS A 249 0.55 6.85 -11.54
CA LYS A 249 -0.36 6.07 -10.69
C LYS A 249 -1.04 6.91 -9.62
N LEU A 250 -0.42 8.02 -9.20
CA LEU A 250 -1.03 8.93 -8.23
C LEU A 250 -2.05 9.87 -8.88
N ASN A 251 -3.14 10.13 -8.16
CA ASN A 251 -4.11 11.15 -8.52
C ASN A 251 -3.84 12.50 -7.80
N GLU A 252 -4.65 13.50 -8.11
CA GLU A 252 -4.52 14.88 -7.63
C GLU A 252 -4.78 15.08 -6.13
N TYR A 253 -5.25 14.04 -5.44
CA TYR A 253 -5.51 14.07 -4.00
C TYR A 253 -4.41 13.35 -3.19
N GLN A 254 -3.37 12.85 -3.86
CA GLN A 254 -2.36 11.98 -3.26
C GLN A 254 -0.97 12.63 -3.33
N PHE A 255 -0.35 12.79 -2.17
CA PHE A 255 0.93 13.46 -2.00
C PHE A 255 1.87 12.63 -1.13
N PHE A 256 3.12 12.49 -1.56
CA PHE A 256 4.12 11.67 -0.90
C PHE A 256 5.44 12.42 -0.73
N LEU A 257 6.13 12.14 0.38
CA LEU A 257 7.55 12.42 0.58
C LEU A 257 8.29 11.11 0.76
N ILE A 258 9.32 10.90 -0.06
CA ILE A 258 10.26 9.79 0.12
C ILE A 258 11.60 10.35 0.57
N PRO A 259 12.02 10.15 1.84
CA PRO A 259 13.34 10.56 2.30
C PRO A 259 14.45 10.02 1.39
N LEU A 260 15.43 10.86 1.07
CA LEU A 260 16.54 10.49 0.16
C LEU A 260 17.45 9.41 0.74
N LYS A 261 17.46 9.27 2.06
CA LYS A 261 18.24 8.31 2.83
C LYS A 261 17.35 7.62 3.83
N ARG A 262 17.77 6.44 4.28
CA ARG A 262 17.13 5.73 5.39
C ARG A 262 17.02 6.65 6.61
N LEU A 263 15.87 6.59 7.27
CA LEU A 263 15.66 7.25 8.55
C LEU A 263 16.53 6.58 9.64
N GLU A 264 16.79 7.30 10.73
CA GLU A 264 17.48 6.78 11.90
C GLU A 264 16.58 5.84 12.68
N TRP A 265 17.16 4.87 13.39
CA TRP A 265 16.40 3.93 14.24
C TRP A 265 16.01 4.59 15.56
N GLY A 266 14.80 4.29 16.06
CA GLY A 266 14.29 4.78 17.34
C GLY A 266 14.11 6.30 17.42
N LYS A 267 14.14 7.01 16.29
CA LYS A 267 14.04 8.48 16.24
C LYS A 267 12.60 8.89 15.98
N LYS A 268 12.16 9.91 16.70
CA LYS A 268 10.89 10.60 16.46
C LYS A 268 11.08 11.67 15.39
N TYR A 269 10.26 11.61 14.36
CA TYR A 269 10.20 12.57 13.25
C TYR A 269 8.92 13.38 13.32
N TYR A 270 9.00 14.64 12.91
CA TYR A 270 7.88 15.57 12.83
C TYR A 270 7.67 15.92 11.37
N VAL A 271 6.42 15.84 10.93
CA VAL A 271 5.97 16.14 9.58
C VAL A 271 5.10 17.38 9.63
N PHE A 272 5.30 18.27 8.67
CA PHE A 272 4.58 19.53 8.57
C PHE A 272 4.08 19.70 7.14
N PHE A 273 2.84 20.15 6.98
CA PHE A 273 2.33 20.58 5.69
C PHE A 273 1.36 21.74 5.79
N THR A 274 1.29 22.51 4.71
CA THR A 274 0.31 23.57 4.50
C THR A 274 -0.35 23.37 3.15
N TYR A 275 -1.63 23.74 3.06
CA TYR A 275 -2.38 23.66 1.82
C TYR A 275 -3.38 24.80 1.72
N GLU A 276 -3.72 25.12 0.47
CA GLU A 276 -4.79 26.04 0.12
C GLU A 276 -6.00 25.24 -0.39
N GLN A 277 -7.18 25.63 0.10
CA GLN A 277 -8.46 25.11 -0.36
C GLN A 277 -9.50 26.25 -0.41
N ASN A 278 -10.03 26.50 -1.61
CA ASN A 278 -11.08 27.50 -1.85
C ASN A 278 -10.73 28.91 -1.30
N GLY A 279 -9.46 29.32 -1.42
CA GLY A 279 -8.92 30.60 -0.96
C GLY A 279 -8.49 30.62 0.51
N ASN A 280 -8.75 29.55 1.27
CA ASN A 280 -8.36 29.44 2.68
C ASN A 280 -7.06 28.66 2.83
N TYR A 281 -6.24 29.04 3.81
CA TYR A 281 -4.94 28.45 4.09
C TYR A 281 -4.97 27.67 5.39
N TYR A 282 -4.47 26.43 5.34
CA TYR A 282 -4.46 25.49 6.45
C TYR A 282 -3.03 25.04 6.76
N SER A 283 -2.80 24.63 8.01
CA SER A 283 -1.50 24.20 8.52
C SER A 283 -1.69 23.06 9.49
N GLU A 284 -0.96 21.97 9.27
CA GLU A 284 -1.09 20.74 10.03
C GLU A 284 0.29 20.14 10.31
N ASN A 285 0.41 19.46 11.45
CA ASN A 285 1.62 18.73 11.80
C ASN A 285 1.32 17.44 12.55
N TRP A 286 2.16 16.44 12.36
CA TRP A 286 2.10 15.21 13.14
C TRP A 286 3.48 14.61 13.32
N SER A 287 3.57 13.53 14.10
CA SER A 287 4.83 12.84 14.35
C SER A 287 4.71 11.33 14.20
N PHE A 288 5.83 10.66 13.99
CA PHE A 288 5.96 9.20 14.06
C PHE A 288 7.35 8.81 14.58
N THR A 289 7.48 7.61 15.11
CA THR A 289 8.72 7.08 15.67
C THR A 289 9.14 5.83 14.93
N THR A 290 10.38 5.81 14.44
CA THR A 290 10.93 4.62 13.78
C THR A 290 11.21 3.50 14.77
N GLN A 291 11.24 2.27 14.28
CA GLN A 291 11.57 1.08 15.06
C GLN A 291 12.88 1.28 15.82
N LYS A 292 12.90 0.84 17.08
CA LYS A 292 14.12 0.78 17.89
C LYS A 292 14.69 -0.63 17.82
N LEU A 293 15.95 -0.76 17.42
CA LEU A 293 16.68 -2.04 17.49
C LEU A 293 17.52 -2.06 18.77
N LYS A 294 17.28 -3.06 19.62
CA LYS A 294 18.10 -3.31 20.80
C LYS A 294 19.50 -3.76 20.33
N ASN A 295 20.56 -3.29 20.99
CA ASN A 295 21.94 -3.63 20.66
C ASN A 295 22.36 -3.28 19.20
N LEU A 296 21.82 -2.20 18.63
CA LEU A 296 22.25 -1.69 17.33
C LEU A 296 23.66 -1.08 17.43
N ILE A 297 24.55 -1.54 16.55
CA ILE A 297 25.91 -1.05 16.40
C ILE A 297 26.05 -0.42 15.01
N THR A 298 26.31 0.89 14.99
CA THR A 298 26.59 1.63 13.75
C THR A 298 28.08 1.58 13.43
N ILE A 299 28.43 1.02 12.28
CA ILE A 299 29.80 0.85 11.79
C ILE A 299 30.11 1.97 10.80
N ILE A 300 30.82 3.01 11.27
CA ILE A 300 31.17 4.18 10.43
C ILE A 300 32.55 3.98 9.78
N ASP A 301 33.57 3.57 10.56
CA ASP A 301 34.97 3.36 10.12
C ASP A 301 35.76 2.42 11.06
N LYS A 302 35.09 1.56 11.85
CA LYS A 302 35.79 0.72 12.84
C LYS A 302 36.23 -0.61 12.25
N ASN A 303 37.53 -0.89 12.30
CA ASN A 303 38.13 -2.15 11.84
C ASN A 303 37.99 -3.31 12.84
N LYS A 304 37.59 -3.05 14.10
CA LYS A 304 37.44 -4.10 15.12
C LYS A 304 36.45 -3.68 16.21
N ILE A 305 35.53 -4.58 16.56
CA ILE A 305 34.59 -4.42 17.67
C ILE A 305 34.59 -5.72 18.48
N THR A 306 34.72 -5.60 19.80
CA THR A 306 34.60 -6.73 20.72
C THR A 306 33.20 -6.73 21.31
N LEU A 307 32.49 -7.84 21.18
CA LEU A 307 31.13 -8.00 21.69
C LEU A 307 31.06 -9.14 22.70
N LYS A 308 30.17 -8.98 23.69
CA LYS A 308 29.79 -10.08 24.57
C LYS A 308 28.84 -11.00 23.82
N GLU A 309 28.60 -12.19 24.35
CA GLU A 309 27.58 -13.09 23.81
C GLU A 309 26.21 -12.40 23.84
N GLY A 310 25.49 -12.46 22.71
CA GLY A 310 24.20 -11.80 22.54
C GLY A 310 23.81 -11.57 21.09
N GLU A 311 22.59 -11.09 20.89
CA GLU A 311 22.07 -10.69 19.58
C GLU A 311 22.39 -9.21 19.32
N TYR A 312 22.98 -8.94 18.15
CA TYR A 312 23.38 -7.60 17.73
C TYR A 312 22.88 -7.30 16.31
N TYR A 313 22.57 -6.03 16.08
CA TYR A 313 22.23 -5.51 14.77
C TYR A 313 23.39 -4.64 14.29
N PHE A 314 23.93 -4.93 13.11
CA PHE A 314 25.01 -4.12 12.53
C PHE A 314 24.46 -3.27 11.40
N TYR A 315 24.70 -1.96 11.48
CA TYR A 315 24.33 -1.02 10.44
C TYR A 315 25.58 -0.37 9.84
N PHE A 316 25.68 -0.36 8.51
CA PHE A 316 26.78 0.22 7.74
C PHE A 316 26.29 1.43 6.93
N PRO A 317 26.35 2.67 7.46
CA PRO A 317 25.79 3.84 6.80
C PRO A 317 26.47 4.19 5.48
N LYS A 318 27.79 3.93 5.37
CA LYS A 318 28.58 4.32 4.19
C LYS A 318 28.42 3.38 2.99
N LYS A 319 27.93 2.16 3.19
CA LYS A 319 27.77 1.18 2.11
C LYS A 319 26.32 1.06 1.60
N ASP A 320 25.37 1.75 2.22
CA ASP A 320 23.93 1.65 1.93
C ASP A 320 23.41 0.19 1.91
N ILE A 321 24.09 -0.68 2.67
CA ILE A 321 23.74 -2.09 2.85
C ILE A 321 22.66 -2.17 3.93
N ASN A 322 21.70 -3.08 3.75
CA ASN A 322 20.69 -3.43 4.75
C ASN A 322 21.33 -3.68 6.12
N THR A 323 20.62 -3.38 7.20
CA THR A 323 21.05 -3.81 8.54
C THR A 323 21.21 -5.33 8.53
N ILE A 324 22.40 -5.83 8.82
CA ILE A 324 22.67 -7.27 8.88
C ILE A 324 22.37 -7.72 10.31
N LYS A 325 21.40 -8.63 10.46
CA LYS A 325 21.15 -9.33 11.72
C LYS A 325 22.20 -10.43 11.85
N TYR A 326 22.91 -10.46 12.97
CA TYR A 326 23.92 -11.48 13.25
C TYR A 326 23.70 -12.07 14.65
N ILE A 327 23.59 -13.39 14.74
CA ILE A 327 23.51 -14.12 16.01
C ILE A 327 24.93 -14.60 16.33
N TYR A 328 25.48 -14.15 17.45
CA TYR A 328 26.88 -14.39 17.80
C TYR A 328 26.99 -15.44 18.90
N THR A 329 27.62 -16.58 18.59
CA THR A 329 27.72 -17.73 19.51
C THR A 329 29.14 -18.03 20.01
N THR A 330 30.21 -17.36 19.54
CA THR A 330 31.53 -17.19 20.20
C THR A 330 32.57 -16.55 19.24
N ASN A 331 33.57 -15.87 19.84
CA ASN A 331 34.83 -15.31 19.27
C ASN A 331 34.99 -15.26 17.73
N LEU A 332 34.39 -14.25 17.09
CA LEU A 332 34.64 -13.91 15.69
C LEU A 332 35.44 -12.60 15.61
N ARG A 333 36.62 -12.67 14.96
CA ARG A 333 37.36 -11.49 14.49
C ARG A 333 36.89 -11.20 13.06
N ILE A 334 36.12 -10.15 12.86
CA ILE A 334 35.83 -9.64 11.52
C ILE A 334 37.06 -8.83 11.09
N GLN A 335 37.86 -9.37 10.16
CA GLN A 335 38.92 -8.60 9.49
C GLN A 335 38.34 -7.88 8.27
N PRO A 336 38.75 -6.63 8.00
CA PRO A 336 38.33 -5.92 6.80
C PRO A 336 39.03 -6.52 5.57
N THR A 337 38.25 -6.83 4.53
CA THR A 337 38.75 -6.93 3.14
C THR A 337 38.86 -5.56 2.53
#